data_AF-A0ABD0X163-F1
#
_entry.id   AF-A0ABD0X163-F1
#
_cell.length_a   1.000
_cell.length_b   1.000
_cell.length_c   1.000
_cell.angle_alpha   90.00
_cell.angle_beta   90.00
_cell.angle_gamma   90.00
#
_symmetry.space_group_name_H-M   'P 1'
#
loop_
_entity.id
_entity.type
_entity.pdbx_description
1 polymer ?
#
loop_
_entity_poly.entity_id
_entity_poly.type
_entity_poly.pdbx_seq_one_letter_code
_entity_poly.pdbx_strand_id
1 'polypeptide(L)'
;MSLVGALPFLKPHLSASTSPGRQRRHTLPASEFRPLNTQDAISVFEIEREAFISVSGDCPLHLDEVRHFLTLCPELSMGWFEEGRLVAFIIGSLWDQDRLNLDALTLHKPKGSTVHIHVLAVHRTFRQQGKGPILLWRYLQYLRCLPYVRRAVLMCEDFLIPFYQKSGFKVQGRCAVTVASLTFTEMQYPVRGHAFMRRNSEAIGFTQTTLLLDKQTERLQSALLLEEPTEKSDSALLLEEPTERSESALLLKEATQKRGPEPVDEK
;
A
#
# COMPACT_ATOMS: atom_id res chain seq x y z
N MET A 1 18.69 46.73 68.77
CA MET A 1 19.85 46.16 68.06
C MET A 1 20.31 44.92 68.80
N SER A 2 20.48 43.79 68.13
CA SER A 2 21.57 42.83 68.39
C SER A 2 21.59 41.81 67.25
N LEU A 3 22.78 41.52 66.70
CA LEU A 3 22.99 40.51 65.66
C LEU A 3 23.77 39.35 66.26
N VAL A 4 23.28 38.13 66.09
CA VAL A 4 24.07 36.90 66.26
C VAL A 4 23.67 35.93 65.14
N GLY A 5 24.58 35.71 64.19
CA GLY A 5 24.52 34.54 63.30
C GLY A 5 25.10 33.30 63.99
N ALA A 6 25.24 32.14 63.37
CA ALA A 6 24.93 31.73 62.01
C ALA A 6 24.84 30.19 61.97
N LEU A 7 24.31 29.61 60.89
CA LEU A 7 24.89 28.48 60.12
C LEU A 7 23.84 27.96 59.12
N PRO A 8 24.24 27.59 57.88
CA PRO A 8 23.29 27.13 56.87
C PRO A 8 22.88 25.67 57.12
N PHE A 9 21.57 25.42 57.04
CA PHE A 9 21.04 24.05 57.08
C PHE A 9 21.40 23.33 55.78
N LEU A 10 22.43 22.46 55.84
CA LEU A 10 22.82 21.61 54.72
C LEU A 10 21.64 20.71 54.32
N LYS A 11 20.99 21.03 53.20
CA LYS A 11 20.05 20.10 52.57
C LYS A 11 20.83 18.83 52.21
N PRO A 12 20.37 17.63 52.62
CA PRO A 12 20.87 16.40 52.02
C PRO A 12 20.54 16.48 50.52
N HIS A 13 21.59 16.50 49.71
CA HIS A 13 21.46 16.43 48.26
C HIS A 13 20.93 15.05 47.92
N LEU A 14 19.61 14.92 47.75
CA LEU A 14 18.99 13.73 47.18
C LEU A 14 19.56 13.57 45.77
N SER A 15 20.63 12.80 45.66
CA SER A 15 21.09 12.25 44.39
C SER A 15 19.89 11.57 43.76
N ALA A 16 19.40 12.12 42.66
CA ALA A 16 18.38 11.47 41.86
C ALA A 16 18.93 10.11 41.44
N SER A 17 18.47 9.06 42.11
CA SER A 17 18.79 7.68 41.73
C SER A 17 18.12 7.42 40.41
N THR A 18 18.84 7.69 39.32
CA THR A 18 18.44 7.41 37.95
C THR A 18 18.36 5.90 37.80
N SER A 19 17.24 5.34 38.23
CA SER A 19 16.98 3.90 38.25
C SER A 19 17.10 3.38 36.81
N PRO A 20 18.11 2.56 36.47
CA PRO A 20 18.36 2.19 35.10
C PRO A 20 17.20 1.35 34.57
N GLY A 21 16.52 1.86 33.53
CA GLY A 21 15.64 1.09 32.68
C GLY A 21 14.58 0.22 33.39
N ARG A 22 13.87 0.74 34.40
CA ARG A 22 12.74 0.02 35.02
C ARG A 22 11.61 -0.14 33.98
N GLN A 23 11.67 -1.23 33.20
CA GLN A 23 10.69 -1.56 32.17
C GLN A 23 9.28 -1.49 32.76
N ARG A 24 8.48 -0.57 32.24
CA ARG A 24 7.08 -0.41 32.64
C ARG A 24 6.36 -1.69 32.21
N ARG A 25 5.66 -2.34 33.14
CA ARG A 25 4.90 -3.58 32.86
C ARG A 25 4.03 -3.35 31.62
N HIS A 26 4.20 -4.21 30.61
CA HIS A 26 3.47 -4.09 29.35
C HIS A 26 2.01 -4.48 29.57
N THR A 27 1.13 -3.49 29.60
CA THR A 27 -0.32 -3.66 29.49
C THR A 27 -0.74 -3.35 28.06
N LEU A 28 -1.71 -4.07 27.52
CA LEU A 28 -2.27 -3.73 26.20
C LEU A 28 -2.85 -2.30 26.23
N PRO A 29 -2.61 -1.48 25.19
CA PRO A 29 -3.23 -0.17 25.10
C PRO A 29 -4.74 -0.32 24.87
N ALA A 30 -5.54 0.53 25.52
CA ALA A 30 -6.99 0.53 25.34
C ALA A 30 -7.38 0.87 23.88
N SER A 31 -6.64 1.79 23.26
CA SER A 31 -6.75 2.10 21.84
C SER A 31 -5.38 2.48 21.27
N GLU A 32 -5.03 1.89 20.12
CA GLU A 32 -3.78 2.12 19.40
C GLU A 32 -4.05 2.27 17.90
N PHE A 33 -3.22 3.07 17.22
CA PHE A 33 -3.18 3.12 15.76
C PHE A 33 -1.72 2.98 15.32
N ARG A 34 -1.45 2.01 14.45
CA ARG A 34 -0.09 1.71 13.97
C ARG A 34 -0.14 1.17 12.52
N PRO A 35 0.98 1.20 11.78
CA PRO A 35 1.13 0.36 10.59
C PRO A 35 0.83 -1.11 10.93
N LEU A 36 0.25 -1.81 9.97
CA LEU A 36 0.10 -3.26 10.04
C LEU A 36 1.43 -3.94 9.71
N ASN A 37 1.56 -5.20 10.11
CA ASN A 37 2.63 -6.09 9.72
C ASN A 37 2.06 -7.47 9.34
N THR A 38 2.89 -8.37 8.83
CA THR A 38 2.46 -9.70 8.33
C THR A 38 1.78 -10.59 9.36
N GLN A 39 1.95 -10.35 10.67
CA GLN A 39 1.22 -11.06 11.73
C GLN A 39 -0.26 -10.63 11.81
N ASP A 40 -0.59 -9.40 11.41
CA ASP A 40 -1.97 -8.89 11.40
C ASP A 40 -2.80 -9.44 10.23
N ALA A 41 -2.16 -10.07 9.23
CA ALA A 41 -2.77 -10.47 7.96
C ALA A 41 -3.99 -11.40 8.12
N ILE A 42 -3.99 -12.27 9.13
CA ILE A 42 -5.14 -13.15 9.42
C ILE A 42 -6.33 -12.32 9.90
N SER A 43 -6.13 -11.41 10.85
CA SER A 43 -7.20 -10.54 11.37
C SER A 43 -7.72 -9.56 10.32
N VAL A 44 -6.87 -9.09 9.41
CA VAL A 44 -7.29 -8.35 8.21
C VAL A 44 -8.25 -9.18 7.37
N PHE A 45 -7.81 -10.37 6.94
CA PHE A 45 -8.60 -11.25 6.07
C PHE A 45 -9.91 -11.72 6.72
N GLU A 46 -9.94 -11.94 8.04
CA GLU A 46 -11.18 -12.24 8.78
C GLU A 46 -12.19 -11.09 8.72
N ILE A 47 -11.73 -9.84 8.83
CA ILE A 47 -12.59 -8.65 8.71
C ILE A 47 -13.03 -8.47 7.24
N GLU A 48 -12.17 -8.72 6.25
CA GLU A 48 -12.57 -8.65 4.83
C GLU A 48 -13.62 -9.69 4.46
N ARG A 49 -13.43 -10.95 4.87
CA ARG A 49 -14.40 -12.02 4.63
C ARG A 49 -15.77 -11.70 5.23
N GLU A 50 -15.81 -11.10 6.42
CA GLU A 50 -17.08 -10.68 7.02
C GLU A 50 -17.67 -9.45 6.31
N ALA A 51 -16.85 -8.49 5.90
CA ALA A 51 -17.28 -7.24 5.27
C ALA A 51 -17.76 -7.39 3.82
N PHE A 52 -17.06 -8.21 3.01
CA PHE A 52 -17.22 -8.25 1.56
C PHE A 52 -17.83 -9.57 1.07
N ILE A 53 -17.26 -10.75 1.42
CA ILE A 53 -17.74 -12.05 0.90
C ILE A 53 -19.24 -12.28 1.22
N SER A 54 -19.74 -11.75 2.33
CA SER A 54 -21.17 -11.80 2.69
C SER A 54 -22.10 -10.97 1.78
N VAL A 55 -21.56 -10.14 0.88
CA VAL A 55 -22.28 -9.17 0.03
C VAL A 55 -21.91 -9.36 -1.45
N SER A 56 -20.61 -9.41 -1.77
CA SER A 56 -20.07 -9.53 -3.13
C SER A 56 -19.67 -10.96 -3.52
N GLY A 57 -19.60 -11.89 -2.57
CA GLY A 57 -19.09 -13.26 -2.78
C GLY A 57 -17.56 -13.36 -2.87
N ASP A 58 -16.84 -12.23 -2.91
CA ASP A 58 -15.39 -12.15 -3.07
C ASP A 58 -14.81 -11.02 -2.19
N CYS A 59 -13.52 -11.08 -1.84
CA CYS A 59 -12.81 -10.10 -1.03
C CYS A 59 -11.87 -9.21 -1.87
N PRO A 60 -11.73 -7.90 -1.56
CA PRO A 60 -10.78 -7.02 -2.24
C PRO A 60 -9.33 -7.51 -2.21
N LEU A 61 -8.89 -8.12 -1.11
CA LEU A 61 -7.57 -8.76 -0.99
C LEU A 61 -7.68 -10.14 -0.33
N HIS A 62 -7.18 -11.15 -1.03
CA HIS A 62 -6.97 -12.48 -0.46
C HIS A 62 -5.82 -12.48 0.55
N LEU A 63 -5.77 -13.48 1.44
CA LEU A 63 -4.77 -13.57 2.51
C LEU A 63 -3.32 -13.42 2.03
N ASP A 64 -2.99 -13.95 0.84
CA ASP A 64 -1.64 -13.86 0.29
C ASP A 64 -1.35 -12.49 -0.36
N GLU A 65 -2.37 -11.79 -0.87
CA GLU A 65 -2.28 -10.40 -1.37
C GLU A 65 -2.13 -9.41 -0.19
N VAL A 66 -2.86 -9.65 0.90
CA VAL A 66 -2.67 -8.95 2.19
C VAL A 66 -1.23 -9.13 2.67
N ARG A 67 -0.71 -10.37 2.74
CA ARG A 67 0.69 -10.64 3.11
C ARG A 67 1.68 -9.96 2.16
N HIS A 68 1.40 -9.95 0.87
CA HIS A 68 2.24 -9.33 -0.15
C HIS A 68 2.41 -7.83 0.12
N PHE A 69 1.32 -7.06 0.26
CA PHE A 69 1.40 -5.63 0.54
C PHE A 69 1.98 -5.31 1.93
N LEU A 70 1.67 -6.11 2.96
CA LEU A 70 2.25 -5.96 4.29
C LEU A 70 3.73 -6.38 4.37
N THR A 71 4.27 -7.02 3.33
CA THR A 71 5.71 -7.31 3.18
C THR A 71 6.41 -6.21 2.36
N LEU A 72 5.78 -5.73 1.28
CA LEU A 72 6.39 -4.75 0.38
C LEU A 72 6.34 -3.30 0.89
N CYS A 73 5.20 -2.88 1.45
CA CYS A 73 4.95 -1.50 1.84
C CYS A 73 4.06 -1.38 3.09
N PRO A 74 4.45 -1.98 4.24
CA PRO A 74 3.67 -1.90 5.49
C PRO A 74 3.43 -0.46 5.96
N GLU A 75 4.31 0.49 5.62
CA GLU A 75 4.15 1.92 5.91
C GLU A 75 2.92 2.55 5.24
N LEU A 76 2.41 1.95 4.15
CA LEU A 76 1.19 2.40 3.47
C LEU A 76 -0.07 1.71 4.01
N SER A 77 0.04 0.98 5.12
CA SER A 77 -1.09 0.40 5.85
C SER A 77 -1.35 1.14 7.17
N MET A 78 -2.55 1.01 7.72
CA MET A 78 -2.85 1.48 9.08
C MET A 78 -3.97 0.67 9.71
N GLY A 79 -3.70 0.07 10.88
CA GLY A 79 -4.70 -0.56 11.73
C GLY A 79 -5.08 0.32 12.92
N TRP A 80 -6.34 0.25 13.33
CA TRP A 80 -6.83 0.65 14.65
C TRP A 80 -7.05 -0.60 15.48
N PHE A 81 -6.36 -0.68 16.61
CA PHE A 81 -6.49 -1.74 17.60
C PHE A 81 -7.20 -1.23 18.86
N GLU A 82 -8.09 -2.03 19.43
CA GLU A 82 -8.68 -1.82 20.75
C GLU A 82 -8.40 -3.04 21.63
N GLU A 83 -7.80 -2.81 22.79
CA GLU A 83 -7.33 -3.86 23.71
C GLU A 83 -6.48 -4.94 23.00
N GLY A 84 -5.63 -4.52 22.05
CA GLY A 84 -4.78 -5.39 21.24
C GLY A 84 -5.46 -6.11 20.07
N ARG A 85 -6.78 -5.93 19.85
CA ARG A 85 -7.52 -6.55 18.74
C ARG A 85 -7.72 -5.56 17.59
N LEU A 86 -7.49 -5.99 16.35
CA LEU A 86 -7.76 -5.16 15.17
C LEU A 86 -9.27 -4.93 15.02
N VAL A 87 -9.71 -3.67 14.97
CA VAL A 87 -11.14 -3.30 14.82
C VAL A 87 -11.45 -2.59 13.50
N ALA A 88 -10.46 -1.98 12.88
CA ALA A 88 -10.56 -1.35 11.56
C ALA A 88 -9.17 -1.24 10.93
N PHE A 89 -9.08 -1.28 9.61
CA PHE A 89 -7.82 -1.13 8.90
C PHE A 89 -7.94 -0.50 7.52
N ILE A 90 -6.79 -0.05 7.01
CA ILE A 90 -6.53 0.38 5.63
C ILE A 90 -5.29 -0.36 5.13
N ILE A 91 -5.35 -0.88 3.90
CA ILE A 91 -4.16 -1.31 3.14
C ILE A 91 -4.09 -0.49 1.85
N GLY A 92 -2.88 -0.04 1.52
CA GLY A 92 -2.59 0.69 0.29
C GLY A 92 -1.22 0.33 -0.29
N SER A 93 -1.02 0.64 -1.57
CA SER A 93 0.27 0.57 -2.26
C SER A 93 0.55 1.86 -3.03
N LEU A 94 1.76 2.01 -3.59
CA LEU A 94 2.05 3.10 -4.51
C LEU A 94 1.63 2.76 -5.94
N TRP A 95 1.18 3.77 -6.65
CA TRP A 95 0.75 3.75 -8.05
C TRP A 95 1.38 4.91 -8.84
N ASP A 96 1.70 4.65 -10.10
CA ASP A 96 2.45 5.58 -10.98
C ASP A 96 1.62 6.15 -12.14
N GLN A 97 0.43 5.62 -12.42
CA GLN A 97 -0.45 6.12 -13.48
C GLN A 97 -1.54 7.09 -12.96
N ASP A 98 -2.24 7.76 -13.87
CA ASP A 98 -3.29 8.73 -13.54
C ASP A 98 -4.64 8.12 -13.13
N ARG A 99 -4.93 6.92 -13.62
CA ARG A 99 -6.17 6.18 -13.38
C ARG A 99 -5.86 4.78 -12.86
N LEU A 100 -6.83 4.15 -12.19
CA LEU A 100 -6.72 2.76 -11.78
C LEU A 100 -7.01 1.82 -12.97
N ASN A 101 -6.20 0.79 -13.12
CA ASN A 101 -6.36 -0.31 -14.07
C ASN A 101 -6.21 -1.65 -13.32
N LEU A 102 -6.31 -2.78 -14.02
CA LEU A 102 -6.29 -4.10 -13.38
C LEU A 102 -4.99 -4.38 -12.61
N ASP A 103 -3.84 -3.94 -13.14
CA ASP A 103 -2.53 -4.08 -12.49
C ASP A 103 -2.48 -3.35 -11.13
N ALA A 104 -3.26 -2.28 -10.96
CA ALA A 104 -3.27 -1.50 -9.72
C ALA A 104 -3.83 -2.27 -8.51
N LEU A 105 -4.50 -3.42 -8.73
CA LEU A 105 -5.00 -4.29 -7.66
C LEU A 105 -3.90 -5.11 -6.99
N THR A 106 -2.89 -5.55 -7.75
CA THR A 106 -1.86 -6.48 -7.27
C THR A 106 -0.47 -5.86 -7.20
N LEU A 107 -0.22 -4.75 -7.90
CA LEU A 107 1.10 -4.13 -7.94
C LEU A 107 1.32 -3.03 -6.88
N HIS A 108 2.56 -2.96 -6.41
CA HIS A 108 3.14 -1.79 -5.78
C HIS A 108 4.17 -1.18 -6.73
N LYS A 109 4.12 0.14 -6.96
CA LYS A 109 5.01 0.89 -7.85
C LYS A 109 5.89 1.86 -7.01
N PRO A 110 7.11 1.50 -6.58
CA PRO A 110 7.88 2.29 -5.61
C PRO A 110 8.21 3.72 -6.04
N LYS A 111 8.23 4.01 -7.35
CA LYS A 111 8.47 5.33 -7.93
C LYS A 111 7.17 6.16 -8.09
N GLY A 112 6.02 5.58 -7.76
CA GLY A 112 4.72 6.23 -7.82
C GLY A 112 4.57 7.35 -6.79
N SER A 113 3.75 8.34 -7.11
CA SER A 113 3.39 9.45 -6.21
C SER A 113 1.91 9.42 -5.78
N THR A 114 1.19 8.40 -6.23
CA THR A 114 -0.21 8.14 -5.88
C THR A 114 -0.26 6.98 -4.89
N VAL A 115 -1.02 7.12 -3.80
CA VAL A 115 -1.35 5.98 -2.94
C VAL A 115 -2.67 5.40 -3.39
N HIS A 116 -2.67 4.16 -3.87
CA HIS A 116 -3.90 3.40 -4.08
C HIS A 116 -4.33 2.79 -2.75
N ILE A 117 -5.53 3.12 -2.27
CA ILE A 117 -6.17 2.46 -1.13
C ILE A 117 -6.98 1.29 -1.68
N HIS A 118 -6.44 0.09 -1.55
CA HIS A 118 -7.09 -1.16 -1.99
C HIS A 118 -8.36 -1.44 -1.18
N VAL A 119 -8.28 -1.21 0.13
CA VAL A 119 -9.34 -1.60 1.07
C VAL A 119 -9.33 -0.69 2.31
N LEU A 120 -10.54 -0.36 2.75
CA LEU A 120 -10.86 0.23 4.05
C LEU A 120 -12.01 -0.59 4.63
N ALA A 121 -11.76 -1.28 5.75
CA ALA A 121 -12.79 -2.09 6.41
C ALA A 121 -12.84 -1.84 7.92
N VAL A 122 -14.03 -2.06 8.49
CA VAL A 122 -14.31 -1.96 9.92
C VAL A 122 -15.03 -3.25 10.34
N HIS A 123 -14.54 -3.88 11.39
CA HIS A 123 -15.16 -5.07 11.99
C HIS A 123 -16.61 -4.77 12.39
N ARG A 124 -17.55 -5.65 12.04
CA ARG A 124 -19.00 -5.43 12.12
C ARG A 124 -19.49 -4.81 13.44
N THR A 125 -19.02 -5.29 14.58
CA THR A 125 -19.44 -4.80 15.92
C THR A 125 -19.04 -3.35 16.20
N PHE A 126 -18.14 -2.77 15.40
CA PHE A 126 -17.61 -1.42 15.53
C PHE A 126 -18.02 -0.49 14.37
N ARG A 127 -18.88 -0.97 13.45
CA ARG A 127 -19.50 -0.14 12.41
C ARG A 127 -20.45 0.88 13.02
N GLN A 128 -20.71 1.96 12.30
CA GLN A 128 -21.56 3.10 12.72
C GLN A 128 -21.12 3.84 14.00
N GLN A 129 -19.95 3.54 14.56
CA GLN A 129 -19.34 4.25 15.71
C GLN A 129 -18.31 5.31 15.28
N GLY A 130 -18.38 5.78 14.04
CA GLY A 130 -17.41 6.76 13.49
C GLY A 130 -15.99 6.22 13.22
N LYS A 131 -15.71 4.92 13.44
CA LYS A 131 -14.36 4.37 13.30
C LYS A 131 -13.77 4.51 11.89
N GLY A 132 -14.55 4.19 10.86
CA GLY A 132 -14.13 4.33 9.45
C GLY A 132 -13.69 5.76 9.08
N PRO A 133 -14.53 6.79 9.30
CA PRO A 133 -14.14 8.19 9.09
C PRO A 133 -12.89 8.63 9.87
N ILE A 134 -12.77 8.23 11.14
CA ILE A 134 -11.63 8.59 11.99
C ILE A 134 -10.33 7.93 11.49
N LEU A 135 -10.37 6.64 11.13
CA LEU A 135 -9.22 5.92 10.58
C LEU A 135 -8.81 6.51 9.23
N LEU A 136 -9.76 6.76 8.32
CA LEU A 136 -9.49 7.37 7.02
C LEU A 136 -8.91 8.78 7.18
N TRP A 137 -9.44 9.61 8.07
CA TRP A 137 -8.86 10.92 8.36
C TRP A 137 -7.43 10.81 8.88
N ARG A 138 -7.16 9.90 9.83
CA ARG A 138 -5.82 9.69 10.40
C ARG A 138 -4.83 9.20 9.36
N TYR A 139 -5.25 8.30 8.47
CA TYR A 139 -4.46 7.81 7.34
C TYR A 139 -4.14 8.95 6.36
N LEU A 140 -5.13 9.75 5.96
CA LEU A 140 -4.91 10.93 5.12
C LEU A 140 -3.98 11.96 5.78
N GLN A 141 -4.02 12.15 7.11
CA GLN A 141 -3.04 13.00 7.79
C GLN A 141 -1.63 12.38 7.76
N TYR A 142 -1.52 11.07 7.95
CA TYR A 142 -0.25 10.34 7.88
C TYR A 142 0.37 10.42 6.47
N LEU A 143 -0.42 10.31 5.39
CA LEU A 143 0.08 10.47 4.02
C LEU A 143 0.70 11.84 3.76
N ARG A 144 0.28 12.91 4.47
CA ARG A 144 0.91 14.25 4.37
C ARG A 144 2.32 14.28 4.98
N CYS A 145 2.70 13.30 5.79
CA CYS A 145 4.06 13.17 6.32
C CYS A 145 5.00 12.48 5.33
N LEU A 146 4.48 11.79 4.32
CA LEU A 146 5.27 11.13 3.27
C LEU A 146 5.64 12.15 2.18
N PRO A 147 6.93 12.40 1.90
CA PRO A 147 7.36 13.47 0.99
C PRO A 147 7.13 13.16 -0.49
N TYR A 148 6.97 11.88 -0.84
CA TYR A 148 6.73 11.40 -2.21
C TYR A 148 5.24 11.33 -2.60
N VAL A 149 4.32 11.30 -1.62
CA VAL A 149 2.88 11.20 -1.89
C VAL A 149 2.29 12.56 -2.29
N ARG A 150 1.53 12.57 -3.39
CA ARG A 150 0.85 13.75 -3.97
C ARG A 150 -0.67 13.62 -3.98
N ARG A 151 -1.18 12.40 -4.13
CA ARG A 151 -2.62 12.07 -4.07
C ARG A 151 -2.85 10.68 -3.47
N ALA A 152 -4.03 10.47 -2.90
CA ALA A 152 -4.57 9.14 -2.66
C ALA A 152 -5.72 8.89 -3.63
N VAL A 153 -5.88 7.65 -4.10
CA VAL A 153 -6.99 7.21 -4.95
C VAL A 153 -7.59 5.93 -4.38
N LEU A 154 -8.86 5.71 -4.69
CA LEU A 154 -9.58 4.47 -4.41
C LEU A 154 -10.69 4.29 -5.44
N MET A 155 -11.25 3.10 -5.49
CA MET A 155 -12.50 2.83 -6.19
C MET A 155 -13.56 2.36 -5.20
N CYS A 156 -14.82 2.76 -5.38
CA CYS A 156 -15.91 2.32 -4.52
C CYS A 156 -17.23 2.18 -5.28
N GLU A 157 -18.16 1.41 -4.73
CA GLU A 157 -19.55 1.37 -5.22
C GLU A 157 -20.25 2.71 -4.99
N ASP A 158 -21.28 3.00 -5.78
CA ASP A 158 -21.89 4.33 -5.85
C ASP A 158 -22.52 4.77 -4.51
N PHE A 159 -23.01 3.84 -3.69
CA PHE A 159 -23.57 4.16 -2.37
C PHE A 159 -22.52 4.64 -1.35
N LEU A 160 -21.22 4.40 -1.60
CA LEU A 160 -20.10 4.88 -0.76
C LEU A 160 -19.56 6.24 -1.21
N ILE A 161 -19.94 6.75 -2.40
CA ILE A 161 -19.50 8.07 -2.88
C ILE A 161 -19.77 9.19 -1.85
N PRO A 162 -20.96 9.29 -1.21
CA PRO A 162 -21.22 10.34 -0.21
C PRO A 162 -20.35 10.23 1.05
N PHE A 163 -19.88 9.02 1.40
CA PHE A 163 -18.97 8.80 2.52
C PHE A 163 -17.59 9.38 2.20
N TYR A 164 -17.02 9.03 1.05
CA TYR A 164 -15.70 9.51 0.65
C TYR A 164 -15.70 11.00 0.28
N GLN A 165 -16.78 11.53 -0.29
CA GLN A 165 -16.95 12.96 -0.52
C GLN A 165 -16.92 13.77 0.79
N LYS A 166 -17.59 13.30 1.85
CA LYS A 166 -17.52 13.93 3.19
C LYS A 166 -16.10 13.90 3.77
N SER A 167 -15.29 12.90 3.42
CA SER A 167 -13.86 12.83 3.75
C SER A 167 -12.95 13.66 2.84
N GLY A 168 -13.51 14.35 1.83
CA GLY A 168 -12.79 15.27 0.93
C GLY A 168 -12.31 14.66 -0.39
N PHE A 169 -12.67 13.42 -0.71
CA PHE A 169 -12.39 12.83 -2.02
C PHE A 169 -13.29 13.44 -3.11
N LYS A 170 -12.78 13.47 -4.34
CA LYS A 170 -13.48 13.94 -5.53
C LYS A 170 -13.63 12.80 -6.54
N VAL A 171 -14.84 12.63 -7.06
CA VAL A 171 -15.16 11.68 -8.13
C VAL A 171 -14.32 11.98 -9.38
N GLN A 172 -13.68 10.95 -9.95
CA GLN A 172 -12.96 10.99 -11.23
C GLN A 172 -13.77 10.33 -12.37
N GLY A 173 -14.94 9.77 -12.08
CA GLY A 173 -15.78 9.01 -13.01
C GLY A 173 -15.66 7.50 -12.79
N ARG A 174 -16.19 6.70 -13.72
CA ARG A 174 -16.09 5.23 -13.63
C ARG A 174 -14.63 4.78 -13.61
N CYS A 175 -14.36 3.76 -12.80
CA CYS A 175 -13.10 3.03 -12.80
C CYS A 175 -13.02 2.15 -14.06
N ALA A 176 -11.82 1.91 -14.58
CA ALA A 176 -11.61 0.93 -15.66
C ALA A 176 -11.64 -0.53 -15.13
N VAL A 177 -11.54 -0.70 -13.81
CA VAL A 177 -11.57 -1.99 -13.13
C VAL A 177 -13.01 -2.40 -12.80
N THR A 178 -13.33 -3.66 -13.08
CA THR A 178 -14.55 -4.36 -12.65
C THR A 178 -14.17 -5.64 -11.94
N VAL A 179 -14.84 -5.97 -10.84
CA VAL A 179 -14.61 -7.20 -10.07
C VAL A 179 -15.91 -8.00 -10.09
N ALA A 180 -15.87 -9.21 -10.65
CA ALA A 180 -17.07 -9.97 -11.02
C ALA A 180 -18.07 -9.10 -11.83
N SER A 181 -19.28 -8.87 -11.30
CA SER A 181 -20.31 -8.01 -11.88
C SER A 181 -20.33 -6.58 -11.33
N LEU A 182 -19.44 -6.24 -10.39
CA LEU A 182 -19.41 -4.95 -9.72
C LEU A 182 -18.66 -3.90 -10.55
N THR A 183 -19.28 -2.73 -10.68
CA THR A 183 -18.70 -1.52 -11.28
C THR A 183 -18.42 -0.48 -10.22
N PHE A 184 -17.24 0.13 -10.28
CA PHE A 184 -16.82 1.11 -9.28
C PHE A 184 -16.68 2.51 -9.86
N THR A 185 -16.91 3.51 -9.02
CA THR A 185 -16.54 4.91 -9.27
C THR A 185 -15.18 5.18 -8.66
N GLU A 186 -14.25 5.71 -9.44
CA GLU A 186 -12.92 6.09 -8.99
C GLU A 186 -12.96 7.46 -8.30
N MET A 187 -12.24 7.59 -7.19
CA MET A 187 -12.23 8.78 -6.36
C MET A 187 -10.81 9.17 -5.94
N GLN A 188 -10.51 10.47 -5.94
CA GLN A 188 -9.18 11.01 -5.65
C GLN A 188 -9.20 12.03 -4.51
N TYR A 189 -8.23 11.95 -3.61
CA TYR A 189 -7.94 12.96 -2.58
C TYR A 189 -6.56 13.61 -2.84
N PRO A 190 -6.46 14.94 -3.00
CA PRO A 190 -5.18 15.62 -3.18
C PRO A 190 -4.44 15.79 -1.83
N VAL A 191 -3.27 15.17 -1.68
CA VAL A 191 -2.44 15.24 -0.46
C VAL A 191 -1.62 16.53 -0.50
N ARG A 192 -2.22 17.63 -0.02
CA ARG A 192 -1.63 18.98 -0.06
C ARG A 192 -0.89 19.36 1.21
N GLY A 193 0.38 19.77 1.06
CA GLY A 193 1.15 20.46 2.10
C GLY A 193 1.75 19.50 3.13
N HIS A 194 3.02 19.17 2.94
CA HIS A 194 3.72 18.22 3.79
C HIS A 194 3.84 18.75 5.23
N ALA A 195 3.41 17.95 6.20
CA ALA A 195 3.31 18.39 7.60
C ALA A 195 4.67 18.80 8.19
N PHE A 196 5.77 18.22 7.67
CA PHE A 196 7.14 18.55 8.03
C PHE A 196 7.55 19.98 7.61
N MET A 197 7.11 20.46 6.44
CA MET A 197 7.46 21.79 5.92
C MET A 197 6.81 22.96 6.67
N ARG A 198 5.89 22.70 7.62
CA ARG A 198 5.21 23.75 8.40
C ARG A 198 5.93 24.19 9.67
N ARG A 199 7.02 23.53 10.08
CA ARG A 199 7.63 23.77 11.42
C ARG A 199 8.81 24.74 11.48
N ASN A 200 9.39 25.15 10.35
CA ASN A 200 10.33 26.28 10.27
C ASN A 200 9.75 27.35 9.33
N SER A 201 9.12 28.38 9.90
CA SER A 201 8.78 29.62 9.18
C SER A 201 9.71 30.78 9.57
N GLU A 202 10.75 30.51 10.37
CA GLU A 202 11.83 31.43 10.69
C GLU A 202 13.18 30.70 10.61
N ALA A 203 14.16 31.37 10.00
CA ALA A 203 15.55 30.98 9.79
C ALA A 203 15.89 29.83 8.80
N ILE A 204 16.93 30.12 7.99
CA ILE A 204 17.68 29.24 7.06
C ILE A 204 16.94 28.85 5.77
N GLY A 205 17.29 29.54 4.68
CA GLY A 205 16.76 29.25 3.34
C GLY A 205 17.24 27.91 2.78
N PHE A 206 16.29 27.07 2.37
CA PHE A 206 16.52 25.81 1.65
C PHE A 206 16.09 25.97 0.18
N THR A 207 16.96 26.56 -0.64
CA THR A 207 16.73 26.74 -2.09
C THR A 207 17.73 25.98 -2.99
N GLN A 208 18.59 25.12 -2.42
CA GLN A 208 19.69 24.53 -3.18
C GLN A 208 19.84 23.00 -3.11
N THR A 209 19.31 22.32 -2.08
CA THR A 209 19.58 20.88 -1.88
C THR A 209 18.70 19.95 -2.72
N THR A 210 17.44 20.30 -2.97
CA THR A 210 16.53 19.50 -3.83
C THR A 210 16.94 19.55 -5.31
N LEU A 211 17.29 20.74 -5.82
CA LEU A 211 17.73 20.93 -7.21
C LEU A 211 19.06 20.21 -7.54
N LEU A 212 19.86 19.85 -6.54
CA LEU A 212 21.12 19.11 -6.74
C LEU A 212 20.90 17.61 -6.91
N LEU A 213 19.93 17.01 -6.20
CA LEU A 213 19.61 15.60 -6.35
C LEU A 213 18.98 15.32 -7.72
N ASP A 214 17.97 16.10 -8.12
CA ASP A 214 17.30 15.95 -9.43
C ASP A 214 18.33 16.05 -10.59
N LYS A 215 19.23 17.05 -10.55
CA LYS A 215 20.33 17.19 -11.52
C LYS A 215 21.37 16.07 -11.48
N GLN A 216 21.56 15.38 -10.35
CA GLN A 216 22.45 14.21 -10.30
C GLN A 216 21.79 12.98 -10.91
N THR A 217 20.48 12.76 -10.70
CA THR A 217 19.75 11.69 -11.39
C THR A 217 19.71 11.87 -12.91
N GLU A 218 19.45 13.08 -13.41
CA GLU A 218 19.50 13.35 -14.86
C GLU A 218 20.90 13.11 -15.44
N ARG A 219 21.96 13.50 -14.71
CA ARG A 219 23.36 13.24 -15.11
C ARG A 219 23.70 11.75 -15.14
N LEU A 220 23.23 10.97 -14.17
CA LEU A 220 23.47 9.52 -14.14
C LEU A 220 22.69 8.77 -15.22
N GLN A 221 21.45 9.18 -15.54
CA GLN A 221 20.71 8.62 -16.67
C GLN A 221 21.35 9.00 -18.03
N SER A 222 21.92 10.20 -18.14
CA SER A 222 22.65 10.64 -19.34
C SER A 222 23.97 9.89 -19.51
N ALA A 223 24.66 9.54 -18.42
CA ALA A 223 25.92 8.78 -18.45
C ALA A 223 25.71 7.31 -18.82
N LEU A 224 24.60 6.69 -18.38
CA LEU A 224 24.28 5.28 -18.66
C LEU A 224 23.87 5.02 -20.13
N LEU A 225 23.63 6.07 -20.93
CA LEU A 225 23.25 5.99 -22.35
C LEU A 225 24.43 6.18 -23.32
N LEU A 226 25.68 6.19 -22.83
CA LEU A 226 26.88 6.41 -23.67
C LEU A 226 27.96 5.31 -23.57
N GLU A 227 27.71 4.20 -22.87
CA GLU A 227 28.60 3.03 -22.92
C GLU A 227 28.05 1.93 -23.84
N GLU A 228 28.13 2.19 -25.14
CA GLU A 228 28.11 1.17 -26.20
C GLU A 228 29.56 0.82 -26.59
N PRO A 229 30.10 -0.36 -26.23
CA PRO A 229 31.43 -0.75 -26.67
C PRO A 229 31.39 -1.25 -28.12
N THR A 230 31.79 -0.38 -29.05
CA THR A 230 32.09 -0.78 -30.43
C THR A 230 33.39 -1.60 -30.48
N GLU A 231 33.30 -2.87 -30.88
CA GLU A 231 34.41 -3.53 -31.59
C GLU A 231 33.90 -4.25 -32.85
N LYS A 232 34.57 -3.97 -33.96
CA LYS A 232 34.48 -4.72 -35.23
C LYS A 232 35.85 -5.32 -35.50
N SER A 233 35.90 -6.61 -35.82
CA SER A 233 36.91 -7.14 -36.73
C SER A 233 36.42 -8.42 -37.40
N ASP A 234 36.27 -8.38 -38.71
CA ASP A 234 35.96 -9.54 -39.54
C ASP A 234 37.12 -10.55 -39.55
N SER A 235 36.80 -11.84 -39.62
CA SER A 235 37.35 -12.70 -40.68
C SER A 235 36.55 -14.00 -40.78
N ALA A 236 36.16 -14.35 -42.01
CA ALA A 236 35.30 -15.51 -42.30
C ALA A 236 36.11 -16.79 -42.55
N LEU A 237 35.47 -17.95 -42.44
CA LEU A 237 35.65 -19.06 -43.39
C LEU A 237 34.41 -19.97 -43.45
N LEU A 238 34.24 -20.62 -44.60
CA LEU A 238 33.06 -21.39 -45.06
C LEU A 238 33.03 -22.79 -44.40
N LEU A 239 31.90 -23.52 -44.31
CA LEU A 239 31.24 -24.22 -45.42
C LEU A 239 29.85 -24.82 -45.03
N GLU A 240 28.98 -24.87 -46.04
CA GLU A 240 27.95 -25.90 -46.35
C GLU A 240 26.75 -26.20 -45.41
N GLU A 241 25.57 -25.75 -45.87
CA GLU A 241 24.25 -26.44 -45.82
C GLU A 241 24.32 -27.84 -46.47
N PRO A 242 23.53 -28.87 -46.05
CA PRO A 242 22.11 -28.90 -46.44
C PRO A 242 21.07 -29.70 -45.60
N THR A 243 19.84 -29.15 -45.50
CA THR A 243 18.52 -29.82 -45.79
C THR A 243 17.99 -31.00 -44.91
N GLU A 244 16.70 -31.34 -45.11
CA GLU A 244 15.84 -32.41 -44.51
C GLU A 244 15.19 -32.00 -43.16
N ARG A 245 13.87 -31.79 -42.97
CA ARG A 245 12.58 -32.25 -43.55
C ARG A 245 12.10 -33.64 -43.07
N SER A 246 10.97 -33.65 -42.35
CA SER A 246 10.19 -34.85 -41.92
C SER A 246 10.90 -35.77 -40.90
N GLU A 247 10.24 -36.60 -40.07
CA GLU A 247 8.80 -36.82 -39.85
C GLU A 247 8.49 -37.41 -38.44
N SER A 248 7.27 -37.15 -37.95
CA SER A 248 6.41 -38.04 -37.16
C SER A 248 6.88 -38.89 -35.93
N ALA A 249 6.10 -38.69 -34.85
CA ALA A 249 5.32 -39.72 -34.12
C ALA A 249 5.86 -40.40 -32.84
N LEU A 250 4.88 -40.99 -32.10
CA LEU A 250 4.94 -41.81 -30.89
C LEU A 250 5.14 -41.01 -29.57
N LEU A 251 4.32 -41.10 -28.51
CA LEU A 251 3.00 -41.68 -28.17
C LEU A 251 2.38 -40.76 -27.06
N LEU A 252 1.08 -40.72 -26.70
CA LEU A 252 -0.13 -41.43 -27.13
C LEU A 252 -1.37 -40.54 -26.86
N LYS A 253 -2.36 -40.51 -27.77
CA LYS A 253 -3.76 -40.12 -27.50
C LYS A 253 -4.67 -40.80 -28.52
N GLU A 254 -5.13 -42.03 -28.23
CA GLU A 254 -6.30 -42.59 -28.92
C GLU A 254 -6.96 -43.74 -28.15
N ALA A 255 -8.17 -43.47 -27.65
CA ALA A 255 -9.25 -44.43 -27.36
C ALA A 255 -10.46 -43.61 -26.85
N THR A 256 -11.65 -43.58 -27.47
CA THR A 256 -12.09 -44.14 -28.76
C THR A 256 -13.26 -43.30 -29.28
N GLN A 257 -13.19 -42.77 -30.51
CA GLN A 257 -14.34 -42.17 -31.20
C GLN A 257 -15.05 -43.24 -32.04
N LYS A 258 -16.38 -43.40 -31.91
CA LYS A 258 -17.33 -43.96 -32.90
C LYS A 258 -18.74 -44.00 -32.28
N ARG A 259 -19.84 -43.72 -32.98
CA ARG A 259 -20.14 -42.98 -34.22
C ARG A 259 -21.69 -42.84 -34.25
N GLY A 260 -22.26 -41.69 -34.63
CA GLY A 260 -23.74 -41.54 -34.79
C GLY A 260 -24.26 -42.17 -36.10
N PRO A 261 -25.53 -41.91 -36.54
CA PRO A 261 -26.52 -40.97 -36.00
C PRO A 261 -27.98 -41.52 -35.84
N GLU A 262 -28.91 -40.62 -35.48
CA GLU A 262 -30.41 -40.66 -35.57
C GLU A 262 -30.97 -41.29 -36.90
N PRO A 263 -32.24 -41.78 -36.99
CA PRO A 263 -33.44 -41.10 -36.44
C PRO A 263 -34.66 -41.92 -35.91
N VAL A 264 -35.53 -41.21 -35.17
CA VAL A 264 -37.03 -41.19 -35.19
C VAL A 264 -37.81 -42.40 -35.77
N ASP A 265 -38.66 -43.04 -34.94
CA ASP A 265 -40.15 -42.99 -35.11
C ASP A 265 -40.92 -43.63 -33.94
N GLU A 266 -42.19 -43.24 -33.75
CA GLU A 266 -43.05 -43.62 -32.61
C GLU A 266 -44.37 -44.32 -33.06
N LYS A 267 -44.33 -45.66 -33.25
CA LYS A 267 -45.44 -46.64 -33.00
C LYS A 267 -45.12 -48.06 -33.45
#